data_AF-A0A848VKU6-F1
#
_entry.id   AF-A0A848VKU6-F1
#
_cell.length_a   1.000
_cell.length_b   1.000
_cell.length_c   1.000
_cell.angle_alpha   90.00
_cell.angle_beta   90.00
_cell.angle_gamma   90.00
#
_symmetry.space_group_name_H-M   'P 1'
#
loop_
_entity.id
_entity.type
_entity.pdbx_description
1 polymer ?
#
loop_
_entity_poly.entity_id
_entity_poly.type
_entity_poly.pdbx_seq_one_letter_code
_entity_poly.pdbx_strand_id
1 'polypeptide(L)'
;MSKPLFEVSVRPTRKLGIATFTGVCEGSAIIGAMDAMFGHHDWDRSFDSLWDYSGVESFDVQIAEIDAMMSRSNALTAQGQRGRLAVVMDKKDYQVLARLFTVRMEKQGRQMEVLETREAAEAWLASGA
;
A
#
# COMPACT_ATOMS: atom_id res chain seq x y z
N MET A 1 -23.86 -6.02 -10.23
CA MET A 1 -22.89 -4.95 -9.92
C MET A 1 -21.55 -5.64 -9.71
N SER A 2 -20.52 -5.28 -10.48
CA SER A 2 -19.18 -5.82 -10.28
C SER A 2 -18.63 -5.33 -8.94
N LYS A 3 -18.00 -6.23 -8.18
CA LYS A 3 -17.40 -5.92 -6.87
C LYS A 3 -16.25 -4.93 -7.08
N PRO A 4 -16.07 -3.91 -6.22
CA PRO A 4 -14.94 -2.97 -6.37
C PRO A 4 -13.61 -3.71 -6.24
N LEU A 5 -12.64 -3.33 -7.08
CA LEU A 5 -11.29 -3.92 -7.12
C LEU A 5 -10.46 -3.60 -5.88
N PHE A 6 -10.86 -2.58 -5.12
CA PHE A 6 -10.26 -2.22 -3.83
C PHE A 6 -11.26 -1.57 -2.88
N GLU A 7 -10.95 -1.61 -1.59
CA GLU A 7 -11.62 -0.86 -0.53
C GLU A 7 -10.59 -0.10 0.33
N VAL A 8 -10.94 1.10 0.79
CA VAL A 8 -10.09 1.91 1.69
C VAL A 8 -10.81 2.22 2.98
N SER A 9 -10.13 2.04 4.11
CA SER A 9 -10.59 2.41 5.45
C SER A 9 -9.51 3.21 6.18
N VAL A 10 -9.83 4.44 6.57
CA VAL A 10 -8.97 5.25 7.45
C VAL A 10 -9.51 5.19 8.87
N ARG A 11 -8.64 4.87 9.84
CA ARG A 11 -8.99 4.63 11.24
C ARG A 11 -8.16 5.55 12.14
N PRO A 12 -8.62 6.80 12.39
CA PRO A 12 -7.82 7.81 13.08
C PRO A 12 -7.45 7.44 14.51
N THR A 13 -8.36 6.78 15.23
CA THR A 13 -8.12 6.30 16.60
C THR A 13 -7.01 5.25 16.70
N ARG A 14 -6.69 4.60 15.58
CA ARG A 14 -5.59 3.64 15.46
C ARG A 14 -4.40 4.19 14.67
N LYS A 15 -4.46 5.45 14.23
CA LYS A 15 -3.47 6.08 13.33
C LYS A 15 -3.11 5.19 12.13
N LEU A 16 -4.12 4.60 11.48
CA LEU A 16 -3.92 3.57 10.47
C LEU A 16 -4.86 3.77 9.26
N GLY A 17 -4.30 3.70 8.05
CA GLY A 17 -5.05 3.49 6.81
C GLY A 17 -4.91 2.07 6.31
N ILE A 18 -5.98 1.52 5.75
CA ILE A 18 -6.02 0.15 5.22
C ILE A 18 -6.57 0.21 3.81
N ALA A 19 -5.81 -0.32 2.84
CA ALA A 19 -6.31 -0.63 1.51
C ALA A 19 -6.42 -2.16 1.39
N THR A 20 -7.54 -2.67 0.89
CA THR A 20 -7.75 -4.10 0.64
C THR A 20 -8.07 -4.29 -0.84
N PHE A 21 -7.40 -5.23 -1.49
CA PHE A 21 -7.52 -5.50 -2.92
C PHE A 21 -8.06 -6.91 -3.14
N THR A 22 -8.92 -7.08 -4.16
CA THR A 22 -9.47 -8.40 -4.51
C THR A 22 -9.59 -8.61 -6.02
N GLY A 23 -9.44 -9.84 -6.49
CA GLY A 23 -9.56 -10.19 -7.91
C GLY A 23 -8.31 -9.80 -8.70
N VAL A 24 -8.50 -9.25 -9.91
CA VAL A 24 -7.39 -8.75 -10.74
C VAL A 24 -6.97 -7.36 -10.25
N CYS A 25 -5.74 -7.24 -9.76
CA CYS A 25 -5.19 -5.99 -9.27
C CYS A 25 -4.42 -5.26 -10.40
N GLU A 26 -5.05 -4.24 -10.94
CA GLU A 26 -4.45 -3.33 -11.93
C GLU A 26 -3.67 -2.19 -11.25
N GLY A 27 -2.72 -1.58 -11.97
CA GLY A 27 -2.00 -0.41 -11.44
C GLY A 27 -2.94 0.77 -11.15
N SER A 28 -3.97 0.94 -11.97
CA SER A 28 -5.05 1.91 -11.78
C SER A 28 -5.77 1.76 -10.43
N ALA A 29 -6.00 0.54 -9.96
CA ALA A 29 -6.64 0.24 -8.68
C ALA A 29 -5.75 0.64 -7.49
N ILE A 30 -4.45 0.36 -7.59
CA ILE A 30 -3.46 0.75 -6.57
C ILE A 30 -3.38 2.28 -6.48
N ILE A 31 -3.32 2.97 -7.63
CA ILE A 31 -3.35 4.43 -7.70
C ILE A 31 -4.63 4.99 -7.08
N GLY A 32 -5.79 4.43 -7.43
CA GLY A 32 -7.08 4.82 -6.84
C GLY A 32 -7.10 4.66 -5.33
N ALA A 33 -6.53 3.57 -4.80
CA ALA A 33 -6.40 3.36 -3.37
C ALA A 33 -5.44 4.36 -2.70
N MET A 34 -4.33 4.74 -3.36
CA MET A 34 -3.46 5.82 -2.87
C MET A 34 -4.23 7.13 -2.75
N ASP A 35 -4.91 7.53 -3.82
CA ASP A 35 -5.63 8.80 -3.89
C ASP A 35 -6.78 8.81 -2.86
N ALA A 36 -7.51 7.69 -2.70
CA ALA A 36 -8.58 7.56 -1.72
C ALA A 36 -8.09 7.55 -0.26
N MET A 37 -6.98 6.88 0.05
CA MET A 37 -6.45 6.80 1.42
C MET A 37 -5.79 8.11 1.84
N PHE A 38 -4.85 8.61 1.04
CA PHE A 38 -4.04 9.77 1.41
C PHE A 38 -4.76 11.10 1.16
N GLY A 39 -5.82 11.10 0.35
CA GLY A 39 -6.75 12.21 0.18
C GLY A 39 -7.92 12.20 1.18
N HIS A 40 -8.04 11.19 2.04
CA HIS A 40 -9.12 11.11 3.02
C HIS A 40 -9.03 12.24 4.05
N HIS A 41 -10.15 12.87 4.40
CA HIS A 41 -10.18 14.02 5.31
C HIS A 41 -9.62 13.74 6.70
N ASP A 42 -9.79 12.51 7.19
CA ASP A 42 -9.22 12.07 8.48
C ASP A 42 -7.78 11.54 8.41
N TRP A 43 -7.14 11.56 7.24
CA TRP A 43 -5.77 11.08 7.10
C TRP A 43 -4.77 12.06 7.70
N ASP A 44 -3.81 11.54 8.47
CA ASP A 44 -2.64 12.28 8.92
C ASP A 44 -1.35 11.61 8.42
N ARG A 45 -0.34 12.41 8.07
CA ARG A 45 0.92 11.93 7.49
C ARG A 45 1.78 11.07 8.43
N SER A 46 1.46 11.07 9.72
CA SER A 46 2.07 10.17 10.71
C SER A 46 1.42 8.79 10.75
N PHE A 47 0.27 8.59 10.08
CA PHE A 47 -0.42 7.32 10.10
C PHE A 47 0.36 6.24 9.37
N ASP A 48 0.33 5.06 9.95
CA ASP A 48 0.76 3.83 9.30
C ASP A 48 -0.22 3.45 8.19
N SER A 49 0.23 2.64 7.24
CA SER A 49 -0.64 2.09 6.20
C SER A 49 -0.44 0.59 6.02
N LEU A 50 -1.54 -0.15 5.94
CA LEU A 50 -1.59 -1.56 5.60
C LEU A 50 -2.19 -1.73 4.20
N TRP A 51 -1.49 -2.44 3.32
CA TRP A 51 -1.92 -2.74 1.96
C TRP A 51 -2.13 -4.24 1.83
N ASP A 52 -3.38 -4.66 1.80
CA ASP A 52 -3.80 -6.06 1.87
C ASP A 52 -4.12 -6.61 0.48
N TYR A 53 -3.20 -7.38 -0.09
CA TYR A 53 -3.37 -8.05 -1.39
C TYR A 53 -3.74 -9.52 -1.24
N SER A 54 -4.10 -10.01 -0.05
CA SER A 54 -4.38 -11.43 0.19
C SER A 54 -5.56 -11.97 -0.63
N GLY A 55 -6.47 -11.10 -1.08
CA GLY A 55 -7.59 -11.46 -1.95
C GLY A 55 -7.32 -11.28 -3.46
N VAL A 56 -6.10 -10.91 -3.85
CA VAL A 56 -5.72 -10.73 -5.26
C VAL A 56 -5.43 -12.08 -5.90
N GLU A 57 -6.00 -12.30 -7.08
CA GLU A 57 -5.85 -13.52 -7.87
C GLU A 57 -4.74 -13.38 -8.91
N SER A 58 -4.54 -12.16 -9.42
CA SER A 58 -3.48 -11.84 -10.39
C SER A 58 -3.18 -10.34 -10.40
N PHE A 59 -1.97 -9.99 -10.85
CA PHE A 59 -1.54 -8.60 -11.05
C PHE A 59 -1.41 -8.31 -12.54
N ASP A 60 -2.07 -7.24 -12.98
CA ASP A 60 -1.90 -6.67 -14.32
C ASP A 60 -1.45 -5.22 -14.19
N VAL A 61 -0.16 -5.05 -13.91
CA VAL A 61 0.45 -3.74 -13.67
C VAL A 61 1.40 -3.42 -14.83
N GLN A 62 1.08 -2.33 -15.52
CA GLN A 62 1.87 -1.82 -16.64
C GLN A 62 3.01 -0.93 -16.15
N ILE A 63 4.12 -0.87 -16.90
CA ILE A 63 5.31 -0.08 -16.53
C ILE A 63 4.97 1.40 -16.30
N ALA A 64 4.14 2.00 -17.17
CA ALA A 64 3.71 3.39 -17.02
C ALA A 64 2.92 3.64 -15.72
N GLU A 65 2.18 2.65 -15.23
CA GLU A 65 1.47 2.74 -13.95
C GLU A 65 2.44 2.63 -12.77
N ILE A 66 3.52 1.85 -12.91
CA ILE A 66 4.61 1.80 -11.92
C ILE A 66 5.21 3.19 -11.74
N ASP A 67 5.52 3.90 -12.82
CA ASP A 67 6.05 5.27 -12.76
C ASP A 67 5.08 6.24 -12.09
N ALA A 68 3.77 6.10 -12.34
CA ALA A 68 2.74 6.92 -11.72
C ALA A 68 2.58 6.63 -10.21
N MET A 69 2.64 5.36 -9.80
CA MET A 69 2.64 4.95 -8.39
C MET A 69 3.88 5.48 -7.66
N MET A 70 5.04 5.38 -8.31
CA MET A 70 6.30 5.89 -7.78
C MET A 70 6.29 7.40 -7.62
N SER A 71 5.80 8.13 -8.63
CA SER A 71 5.68 9.59 -8.56
C SER A 71 4.80 10.04 -7.37
N ARG A 72 3.66 9.38 -7.16
CA ARG A 72 2.79 9.64 -6.00
C ARG A 72 3.48 9.31 -4.68
N SER A 73 4.12 8.16 -4.58
CA SER A 73 4.78 7.77 -3.34
C SER A 73 5.97 8.68 -3.01
N ASN A 74 6.69 9.18 -4.01
CA ASN A 74 7.75 10.16 -3.86
C ASN A 74 7.20 11.50 -3.36
N ALA A 75 6.08 11.96 -3.93
CA ALA A 75 5.40 13.18 -3.47
C ALA A 75 4.95 13.06 -2.01
N LEU A 76 4.37 11.93 -1.60
CA LEU A 76 3.96 11.69 -0.21
C LEU A 76 5.16 11.75 0.75
N THR A 77 6.27 11.11 0.38
CA THR A 77 7.50 11.14 1.19
C THR A 77 8.07 12.55 1.27
N ALA A 78 8.13 13.29 0.16
CA ALA A 78 8.58 14.68 0.13
C ALA A 78 7.68 15.61 0.95
N GLN A 79 6.39 15.29 1.05
CA GLN A 79 5.43 15.98 1.90
C GLN A 79 5.51 15.56 3.39
N GLY A 80 6.43 14.66 3.75
CA GLY A 80 6.68 14.27 5.13
C GLY A 80 5.81 13.11 5.62
N GLN A 81 5.36 12.21 4.74
CA GLN A 81 4.81 10.92 5.15
C GLN A 81 5.84 10.14 5.97
N ARG A 82 5.49 9.79 7.22
CA ARG A 82 6.41 9.20 8.20
C ARG A 82 5.98 7.84 8.75
N GLY A 83 4.69 7.51 8.65
CA GLY A 83 4.20 6.21 9.12
C GLY A 83 4.81 5.04 8.35
N ARG A 84 4.76 3.87 8.94
CA ARG A 84 5.29 2.61 8.41
C ARG A 84 4.34 2.05 7.33
N LEU A 85 4.85 1.15 6.50
CA LEU A 85 4.08 0.48 5.45
C LEU A 85 4.15 -1.03 5.66
N ALA A 86 3.02 -1.66 5.94
CA ALA A 86 2.90 -3.11 5.88
C ALA A 86 2.20 -3.51 4.59
N VAL A 87 2.74 -4.52 3.90
CA VAL A 87 2.11 -5.11 2.70
C VAL A 87 1.81 -6.57 2.99
N VAL A 88 0.55 -7.00 2.82
CA VAL A 88 0.15 -8.40 2.94
C VAL A 88 0.11 -9.02 1.55
N MET A 89 0.93 -10.05 1.32
CA MET A 89 0.89 -10.86 0.08
C MET A 89 1.56 -12.22 0.24
N ASP A 90 1.19 -13.18 -0.61
CA ASP A 90 1.90 -14.45 -0.75
C ASP A 90 3.30 -14.22 -1.38
N LYS A 91 4.31 -14.95 -0.89
CA LYS A 91 5.68 -14.98 -1.42
C LYS A 91 5.78 -15.26 -2.91
N LYS A 92 4.83 -16.00 -3.49
CA LYS A 92 4.79 -16.29 -4.93
C LYS A 92 4.43 -15.07 -5.77
N ASP A 93 3.72 -14.11 -5.19
CA ASP A 93 3.22 -12.91 -5.87
C ASP A 93 4.16 -11.70 -5.76
N TYR A 94 5.35 -11.92 -5.17
CA TYR A 94 6.38 -10.90 -4.97
C TYR A 94 6.87 -10.24 -6.27
N GLN A 95 6.49 -10.72 -7.46
CA GLN A 95 6.93 -10.17 -8.73
C GLN A 95 6.55 -8.68 -8.89
N VAL A 96 5.36 -8.26 -8.42
CA VAL A 96 4.95 -6.86 -8.49
C VAL A 96 5.77 -5.98 -7.53
N LEU A 97 6.01 -6.47 -6.32
CA LEU A 97 6.88 -5.78 -5.36
C LEU A 97 8.32 -5.76 -5.82
N ALA A 98 8.83 -6.83 -6.45
CA ALA A 98 10.17 -6.85 -7.03
C ALA A 98 10.32 -5.77 -8.11
N ARG A 99 9.31 -5.56 -8.96
CA ARG A 99 9.30 -4.45 -9.94
C ARG A 99 9.28 -3.09 -9.26
N LEU A 100 8.41 -2.89 -8.26
CA LEU A 100 8.34 -1.65 -7.48
C LEU A 100 9.65 -1.39 -6.69
N PHE A 101 10.23 -2.40 -6.05
CA PHE A 101 11.45 -2.34 -5.26
C PHE A 101 12.70 -2.11 -6.12
N THR A 102 12.77 -2.71 -7.32
CA THR A 102 13.86 -2.47 -8.29
C THR A 102 13.98 -0.98 -8.61
N VAL A 103 12.86 -0.25 -8.63
CA VAL A 103 12.82 1.19 -8.88
C VAL A 103 12.95 2.03 -7.59
N ARG A 104 12.64 1.45 -6.41
CA ARG A 104 12.40 2.19 -5.14
C ARG A 104 13.49 2.12 -4.08
N MET A 105 14.31 1.07 -4.03
CA MET A 105 15.03 0.67 -2.80
C MET A 105 16.09 1.63 -2.22
N GLU A 106 16.47 2.75 -2.86
CA GLU A 106 17.60 3.55 -2.32
C GLU A 106 17.24 4.87 -1.63
N LYS A 107 16.00 5.38 -1.67
CA LYS A 107 15.81 6.83 -1.45
C LYS A 107 14.82 7.35 -0.39
N GLN A 108 14.11 6.52 0.39
CA GLN A 108 12.91 7.07 1.09
C GLN A 108 12.80 7.00 2.60
N GLY A 109 13.71 6.36 3.34
CA GLY A 109 13.74 6.44 4.81
C GLY A 109 12.45 5.98 5.54
N ARG A 110 11.44 5.51 4.82
CA ARG A 110 10.19 4.95 5.34
C ARG A 110 10.38 3.47 5.58
N GLN A 111 10.06 3.01 6.78
CA GLN A 111 10.08 1.57 7.08
C GLN A 111 8.94 0.86 6.36
N MET A 112 9.27 -0.24 5.70
CA MET A 112 8.34 -1.07 4.96
C MET A 112 8.63 -2.53 5.26
N GLU A 113 7.58 -3.34 5.39
CA GLU A 113 7.67 -4.79 5.55
C GLU A 113 6.61 -5.49 4.71
N VAL A 114 6.97 -6.66 4.18
CA VAL A 114 6.08 -7.53 3.40
C VAL A 114 5.81 -8.79 4.21
N LEU A 115 4.55 -9.08 4.47
CA LEU A 115 4.12 -10.13 5.39
C LEU A 115 3.11 -11.05 4.71
N GLU A 116 3.08 -12.31 5.13
CA GLU A 116 2.22 -13.34 4.51
C GLU A 116 0.76 -13.23 4.95
N THR A 117 0.49 -12.68 6.15
CA THR A 117 -0.86 -12.58 6.70
C THR A 117 -1.16 -11.20 7.22
N ARG A 118 -2.46 -10.88 7.27
CA ARG A 118 -2.95 -9.62 7.82
C ARG A 118 -2.64 -9.49 9.30
N GLU A 119 -2.78 -10.57 10.07
CA GLU A 119 -2.49 -10.59 11.49
C GLU A 119 -1.03 -10.26 11.78
N ALA A 120 -0.11 -10.81 10.98
CA ALA A 120 1.31 -10.50 11.09
C ALA A 120 1.59 -9.02 10.76
N ALA A 121 0.96 -8.49 9.71
CA ALA A 121 1.09 -7.08 9.34
C ALA A 121 0.58 -6.13 10.42
N GLU A 122 -0.59 -6.41 10.99
CA GLU A 122 -1.15 -5.61 12.08
C GLU A 122 -0.28 -5.70 13.34
N ALA A 123 0.26 -6.87 13.68
CA ALA A 123 1.18 -7.05 14.79
C ALA A 123 2.49 -6.29 14.60
N TRP A 124 3.06 -6.33 13.39
CA TRP A 124 4.28 -5.59 13.06
C TRP A 124 4.08 -4.09 13.16
N LEU A 125 2.95 -3.55 12.66
CA LEU A 125 2.62 -2.14 12.79
C LEU A 125 2.50 -1.74 14.27
N ALA A 126 1.77 -2.53 15.06
CA ALA A 126 1.59 -2.29 16.49
C ALA A 126 2.90 -2.34 17.30
N SER A 127 3.91 -3.10 16.85
CA SER A 127 5.19 -3.22 17.56
C SER A 127 6.14 -2.04 17.39
N GLY A 128 5.85 -1.12 16.46
CA GLY A 128 6.67 0.09 16.23
C GLY A 128 6.01 1.38 16.72
N ALA A 129 4.91 1.26 17.46
CA ALA A 129 4.25 2.37 18.15
C ALA A 129 4.95 2.72 19.47
#